data_AF-A0A7C6ZKL0-F1
#
_entry.id   AF-A0A7C6ZKL0-F1
#
_cell.length_a   1.000
_cell.length_b   1.000
_cell.length_c   1.000
_cell.angle_alpha   90.00
_cell.angle_beta   90.00
_cell.angle_gamma   90.00
#
_symmetry.space_group_name_H-M   'P 1'
#
loop_
_entity.id
_entity.type
_entity.pdbx_description
1 polymer ?
#
loop_
_entity_poly.entity_id
_entity_poly.type
_entity_poly.pdbx_seq_one_letter_code
_entity_poly.pdbx_strand_id
1 'polypeptide(L)'
;VLNMYVDRDIDAKMPRTIKRPLPARVLLPREALAFGSLISVIGVVWAFTLSSLVGIVVAAGLFFHAGVYTMWLKRKTPFSVIPGGVSGGMPVLAGRVLGTGSIDLVGVLLALSVLLWIPIHILTFAMRYAKDYQAAKVPTFPAVYGEGKTRLVLSVSTVLAGLAMVFAVYLNGVQGFYLSASLVAVILLIAFAVFYSVFPSPKRNFLLFKAASLYMLASMLLVGLAG
;
A
#
# COMPACT_ATOMS: atom_id res chain seq x y z
N VAL A 1 -11.07 9.66 2.60
CA VAL A 1 -12.37 10.37 2.41
C VAL A 1 -12.81 10.34 0.95
N LEU A 2 -12.01 10.88 0.02
CA LEU A 2 -12.35 10.92 -1.41
C LEU A 2 -12.68 9.54 -2.01
N ASN A 3 -11.94 8.50 -1.60
CA ASN A 3 -12.24 7.13 -2.01
C ASN A 3 -13.62 6.65 -1.56
N MET A 4 -14.04 6.97 -0.33
CA MET A 4 -15.39 6.63 0.14
C MET A 4 -16.45 7.38 -0.66
N TYR A 5 -16.20 8.63 -1.05
CA TYR A 5 -17.12 9.39 -1.90
C TYR A 5 -17.32 8.73 -3.27
N VAL A 6 -16.22 8.33 -3.92
CA VAL A 6 -16.25 7.68 -5.23
C VAL A 6 -16.85 6.27 -5.12
N ASP A 7 -16.52 5.53 -4.06
CA ASP A 7 -16.89 4.12 -3.88
C ASP A 7 -18.19 3.87 -3.13
N ARG A 8 -18.99 4.91 -2.86
CA ARG A 8 -20.23 4.81 -2.09
C ARG A 8 -21.24 3.78 -2.61
N ASP A 9 -21.32 3.60 -3.93
CA ASP A 9 -22.24 2.69 -4.60
C ASP A 9 -21.79 1.22 -4.51
N ILE A 10 -20.48 0.97 -4.61
CA ILE A 10 -19.92 -0.38 -4.44
C ILE A 10 -19.83 -0.75 -2.96
N ASP A 11 -19.57 0.22 -2.08
CA ASP A 11 -19.50 0.00 -0.64
C ASP A 11 -20.89 -0.37 -0.07
N ALA A 12 -21.97 0.12 -0.66
CA ALA A 12 -23.34 -0.27 -0.29
C ALA A 12 -23.67 -1.75 -0.60
N LYS A 13 -22.87 -2.42 -1.43
CA LYS A 13 -23.07 -3.82 -1.85
C LYS A 13 -22.21 -4.81 -1.06
N MET A 14 -21.28 -4.34 -0.24
CA MET A 14 -20.32 -5.17 0.47
C MET A 14 -20.67 -5.21 1.96
N PRO A 15 -20.95 -6.39 2.56
CA PRO A 15 -21.23 -6.51 3.99
C PRO A 15 -20.20 -5.84 4.89
N ARG A 16 -18.92 -5.86 4.49
CA ARG A 16 -17.83 -5.22 5.23
C ARG A 16 -17.90 -3.69 5.23
N THR A 17 -18.43 -3.04 4.19
CA THR A 17 -18.37 -1.58 4.02
C THR A 17 -19.73 -0.89 3.98
N ILE A 18 -20.83 -1.64 4.02
CA ILE A 18 -22.20 -1.11 4.07
C ILE A 18 -22.46 -0.20 5.29
N LYS A 19 -21.69 -0.39 6.38
CA LYS A 19 -21.77 0.45 7.59
C LYS A 19 -20.92 1.73 7.52
N ARG A 20 -20.21 2.00 6.42
CA ARG A 20 -19.45 3.24 6.26
C ARG A 20 -20.39 4.45 6.22
N PRO A 21 -19.95 5.66 6.63
CA PRO A 21 -20.78 6.85 6.74
C PRO A 21 -21.65 7.18 5.51
N LEU A 22 -21.12 7.04 4.29
CA LEU A 22 -21.85 7.35 3.06
C LEU A 22 -22.89 6.27 2.67
N PRO A 23 -22.54 4.97 2.58
CA PRO A 23 -23.55 3.92 2.42
C PRO A 23 -24.63 3.90 3.50
N ALA A 24 -24.25 4.17 4.76
CA ALA A 24 -25.16 4.21 5.90
C ALA A 24 -26.00 5.50 5.98
N ARG A 25 -25.78 6.46 5.06
CA ARG A 25 -26.48 7.75 5.00
C ARG A 25 -26.37 8.61 6.27
N VAL A 26 -25.32 8.40 7.06
CA VAL A 26 -25.01 9.20 8.25
C VAL A 26 -24.34 10.54 7.86
N LEU A 27 -23.77 10.60 6.65
CA LEU A 27 -23.09 11.78 6.11
C LEU A 27 -23.57 12.04 4.67
N LEU A 28 -23.75 13.29 4.27
CA LEU A 28 -24.11 13.62 2.89
C LEU A 28 -22.88 13.46 1.97
N PRO A 29 -23.04 12.94 0.73
CA PRO A 29 -21.93 12.83 -0.21
C PRO A 29 -21.18 14.14 -0.46
N ARG A 30 -21.90 15.27 -0.49
CA ARG A 30 -21.31 16.62 -0.66
C ARG A 30 -20.39 17.00 0.49
N GLU A 31 -20.72 16.61 1.73
CA GLU A 31 -19.92 16.92 2.91
C GLU A 31 -18.62 16.12 2.89
N ALA A 32 -18.70 14.83 2.54
CA ALA A 32 -17.51 14.00 2.36
C ALA A 32 -16.60 14.52 1.23
N LEU A 33 -17.18 14.97 0.11
CA LEU A 33 -16.40 15.55 -0.98
C LEU A 33 -15.74 16.85 -0.56
N ALA A 34 -16.49 17.78 0.05
CA ALA A 34 -15.96 19.07 0.50
C ALA A 34 -14.84 18.87 1.52
N PHE A 35 -15.08 18.07 2.57
CA PHE A 35 -14.07 17.78 3.59
C PHE A 35 -12.84 17.07 2.99
N GLY A 36 -13.06 16.06 2.15
CA GLY A 36 -11.99 15.30 1.50
C GLY A 36 -11.14 16.17 0.59
N SER A 37 -11.75 17.08 -0.19
CA SER A 37 -11.03 18.01 -1.05
C SER A 37 -10.29 19.06 -0.23
N LEU A 38 -10.93 19.65 0.79
CA LEU A 38 -10.32 20.65 1.65
C LEU A 38 -9.06 20.13 2.34
N ILE A 39 -9.14 18.97 3.01
CA ILE A 39 -7.97 18.42 3.70
C ILE A 39 -6.86 18.01 2.72
N SER A 40 -7.22 17.58 1.50
CA SER A 40 -6.25 17.24 0.46
C SER A 40 -5.51 18.48 -0.03
N VAL A 41 -6.22 19.58 -0.27
CA VAL A 41 -5.62 20.86 -0.67
C VAL A 41 -4.73 21.40 0.44
N ILE A 42 -5.21 21.42 1.69
CA ILE A 42 -4.42 21.85 2.85
C ILE A 42 -3.14 21.03 2.97
N GLY A 43 -3.22 19.70 2.87
CA GLY A 43 -2.06 18.82 2.96
C GLY A 43 -1.04 19.05 1.85
N VAL A 44 -1.49 19.26 0.61
CA VAL A 44 -0.60 19.55 -0.52
C VAL A 44 0.05 20.93 -0.38
N VAL A 45 -0.73 21.97 -0.05
CA VAL A 45 -0.21 23.32 0.18
C VAL A 45 0.82 23.32 1.30
N TRP A 46 0.54 22.64 2.40
CA TRP A 46 1.48 22.48 3.51
C TRP A 46 2.76 21.75 3.07
N ALA A 47 2.66 20.72 2.24
CA ALA A 47 3.85 20.05 1.69
C ALA A 47 4.72 21.00 0.84
N PHE A 48 4.11 21.91 0.07
CA PHE A 48 4.83 22.94 -0.69
C PHE A 48 5.51 24.00 0.19
N THR A 49 5.02 24.25 1.41
CA THR A 49 5.72 25.15 2.34
C THR A 49 6.99 24.54 2.94
N LEU A 50 7.13 23.20 2.89
CA LEU A 50 8.35 22.52 3.33
C LEU A 50 9.43 22.54 2.25
N SER A 51 9.05 22.23 1.01
CA SER A 51 9.92 22.25 -0.17
C SER A 51 9.08 22.02 -1.42
N SER A 52 9.43 22.65 -2.54
CA SER A 52 8.76 22.42 -3.82
C SER A 52 8.79 20.94 -4.23
N LEU A 53 9.90 20.24 -3.95
CA LEU A 53 10.05 18.83 -4.32
C LEU A 53 9.18 17.92 -3.44
N VAL A 54 9.08 18.21 -2.13
CA VAL A 54 8.17 17.50 -1.22
C VAL A 54 6.72 17.70 -1.63
N GLY A 55 6.33 18.93 -1.96
CA GLY A 55 5.01 19.27 -2.49
C GLY A 55 4.64 18.46 -3.74
N ILE A 56 5.56 18.34 -4.70
CA ILE A 56 5.37 17.55 -5.92
C ILE A 56 5.17 16.06 -5.60
N VAL A 57 5.99 15.48 -4.72
CA VAL A 57 5.88 14.06 -4.34
C VAL A 57 4.55 13.76 -3.65
N VAL A 58 4.13 14.62 -2.71
CA VAL A 58 2.85 14.48 -2.01
C VAL A 58 1.66 14.64 -2.97
N ALA A 59 1.71 15.64 -3.85
CA ALA A 59 0.69 15.86 -4.88
C ALA A 59 0.59 14.67 -5.85
N ALA A 60 1.73 14.10 -6.26
CA ALA A 60 1.76 12.89 -7.07
C ALA A 60 1.11 11.71 -6.34
N GLY A 61 1.39 11.51 -5.05
CA GLY A 61 0.74 10.50 -4.23
C GLY A 61 -0.79 10.63 -4.18
N LEU A 62 -1.29 11.86 -3.98
CA LEU A 62 -2.72 12.15 -4.02
C LEU A 62 -3.31 11.84 -5.41
N PHE A 63 -2.63 12.26 -6.49
CA PHE A 63 -3.07 12.00 -7.86
C PHE A 63 -3.12 10.50 -8.18
N PHE A 64 -2.10 9.73 -7.84
CA PHE A 64 -2.08 8.28 -8.05
C PHE A 64 -3.16 7.58 -7.22
N HIS A 65 -3.42 8.04 -5.99
CA HIS A 65 -4.43 7.42 -5.14
C HIS A 65 -5.87 7.77 -5.57
N ALA A 66 -6.20 9.05 -5.66
CA ALA A 66 -7.55 9.53 -5.94
C ALA A 66 -7.88 9.46 -7.43
N GLY A 67 -6.98 9.93 -8.29
CA GLY A 67 -7.15 9.95 -9.75
C GLY A 67 -6.99 8.57 -10.36
N VAL A 68 -5.78 8.05 -10.32
CA VAL A 68 -5.41 6.84 -11.07
C VAL A 68 -6.05 5.59 -10.46
N TYR A 69 -5.86 5.36 -9.17
CA TYR A 69 -6.39 4.17 -8.52
C TYR A 69 -7.91 4.25 -8.33
N THR A 70 -8.38 5.20 -7.53
CA THR A 70 -9.78 5.23 -7.07
C THR A 70 -10.77 5.52 -8.21
N MET A 71 -10.58 6.63 -8.94
CA MET A 71 -11.54 7.04 -9.97
C MET A 71 -11.41 6.23 -11.26
N TRP A 72 -10.18 5.87 -11.66
CA TRP A 72 -9.95 5.28 -12.97
C TRP A 72 -9.82 3.75 -12.97
N LEU A 73 -8.82 3.19 -12.28
CA LEU A 73 -8.40 1.80 -12.52
C LEU A 73 -9.11 0.78 -11.64
N LYS A 74 -9.47 1.13 -10.40
CA LYS A 74 -10.04 0.20 -9.41
C LYS A 74 -11.22 -0.61 -9.94
N ARG A 75 -12.07 0.01 -10.75
CA ARG A 75 -13.28 -0.61 -11.33
C ARG A 75 -13.07 -1.23 -12.70
N LYS A 76 -11.93 -0.97 -13.35
CA LYS A 76 -11.68 -1.30 -14.76
C LYS A 76 -10.67 -2.43 -14.94
N THR A 77 -9.74 -2.61 -14.00
CA THR A 77 -8.63 -3.55 -14.18
C THR A 77 -8.22 -4.29 -12.90
N PRO A 78 -7.88 -5.60 -13.01
CA PRO A 78 -7.27 -6.36 -11.91
C PRO A 78 -5.88 -5.88 -11.52
N PHE A 79 -5.23 -5.08 -12.36
CA PHE A 79 -3.89 -4.55 -12.10
C PHE A 79 -3.89 -3.24 -11.32
N SER A 80 -5.06 -2.73 -10.90
CA SER A 80 -5.20 -1.46 -10.18
C SER A 80 -4.35 -1.36 -8.89
N VAL A 81 -3.97 -2.51 -8.30
CA VAL A 81 -3.12 -2.59 -7.11
C VAL A 81 -1.72 -2.01 -7.34
N ILE A 82 -1.15 -2.12 -8.54
CA ILE A 82 0.21 -1.64 -8.84
C ILE A 82 0.28 -0.10 -8.84
N PRO A 83 -0.51 0.63 -9.66
CA PRO A 83 -0.52 2.09 -9.64
C PRO A 83 -1.14 2.66 -8.36
N GLY A 84 -2.07 1.94 -7.72
CA GLY A 84 -2.47 2.28 -6.35
C GLY A 84 -1.30 2.14 -5.36
N GLY A 85 -0.43 1.16 -5.57
CA GLY A 85 0.76 0.92 -4.76
C GLY A 85 1.79 2.05 -4.83
N VAL A 86 1.91 2.70 -5.98
CA VAL A 86 2.75 3.90 -6.16
C VAL A 86 2.38 4.96 -5.12
N SER A 87 1.08 5.21 -4.92
CA SER A 87 0.62 6.18 -3.92
C SER A 87 1.01 5.82 -2.48
N GLY A 88 1.14 4.53 -2.17
CA GLY A 88 1.56 4.06 -0.86
C GLY A 88 3.05 4.26 -0.59
N GLY A 89 3.90 4.29 -1.63
CA GLY A 89 5.33 4.59 -1.51
C GLY A 89 5.66 6.08 -1.38
N MET A 90 4.75 6.97 -1.82
CA MET A 90 5.00 8.42 -1.84
C MET A 90 5.26 9.05 -0.46
N PRO A 91 4.59 8.66 0.64
CA PRO A 91 4.91 9.19 1.97
C PRO A 91 6.35 8.92 2.40
N VAL A 92 6.88 7.73 2.09
CA VAL A 92 8.27 7.37 2.43
C VAL A 92 9.25 8.17 1.58
N LEU A 93 8.97 8.32 0.29
CA LEU A 93 9.77 9.16 -0.59
C LEU A 93 9.74 10.63 -0.15
N ALA A 94 8.58 11.16 0.22
CA ALA A 94 8.44 12.53 0.70
C ALA A 94 9.25 12.77 1.98
N GLY A 95 9.24 11.82 2.92
CA GLY A 95 10.07 11.88 4.12
C GLY A 95 11.56 11.86 3.81
N ARG A 96 12.01 11.01 2.88
CA ARG A 96 13.41 10.98 2.44
C ARG A 96 13.82 12.30 1.80
N VAL A 97 13.03 12.79 0.85
CA VAL A 97 13.27 14.05 0.15
C VAL A 97 13.32 15.24 1.11
N LEU A 98 12.49 15.23 2.16
CA LEU A 98 12.55 16.27 3.19
C LEU A 98 13.87 16.25 3.95
N GLY A 99 14.41 15.06 4.25
CA GLY A 99 15.68 14.90 4.98
C GLY A 99 16.93 15.13 4.12
N THR A 100 16.90 14.79 2.82
CA THR A 100 18.07 14.86 1.92
C THR A 100 18.05 16.04 0.97
N GLY A 101 16.91 16.72 0.81
CA GLY A 101 16.70 17.77 -0.19
C GLY A 101 16.64 17.28 -1.64
N SER A 102 16.72 15.98 -1.92
CA SER A 102 16.74 15.41 -3.27
C SER A 102 16.08 14.03 -3.35
N ILE A 103 15.68 13.62 -4.56
CA ILE A 103 15.26 12.24 -4.83
C ILE A 103 16.53 11.42 -5.07
N ASP A 104 16.89 10.59 -4.11
CA ASP A 104 18.03 9.70 -4.19
C ASP A 104 17.60 8.23 -4.35
N LEU A 105 18.58 7.38 -4.66
CA LEU A 105 18.34 5.95 -4.88
C LEU A 105 17.77 5.27 -3.62
N VAL A 106 18.20 5.69 -2.43
CA VAL A 106 17.69 5.16 -1.15
C VAL A 106 16.18 5.43 -1.03
N GLY A 107 15.74 6.67 -1.27
CA GLY A 107 14.32 7.02 -1.23
C GLY A 107 13.48 6.25 -2.25
N VAL A 108 14.00 6.08 -3.46
CA VAL A 108 13.33 5.30 -4.52
C VAL A 108 13.20 3.83 -4.10
N LEU A 109 14.25 3.22 -3.56
CA LEU A 109 14.23 1.82 -3.11
C LEU A 109 13.30 1.62 -1.92
N LEU A 110 13.26 2.56 -0.97
CA LEU A 110 12.32 2.51 0.15
C LEU A 110 10.88 2.60 -0.36
N ALA A 111 10.57 3.55 -1.26
CA ALA A 111 9.25 3.66 -1.87
C ALA A 111 8.88 2.40 -2.68
N LEU A 112 9.84 1.83 -3.42
CA LEU A 112 9.68 0.60 -4.19
C LEU A 112 9.42 -0.60 -3.27
N SER A 113 10.09 -0.70 -2.13
CA SER A 113 9.85 -1.75 -1.14
C SER A 113 8.40 -1.73 -0.64
N VAL A 114 7.84 -0.52 -0.42
CA VAL A 114 6.44 -0.35 -0.04
C VAL A 114 5.51 -0.73 -1.19
N LEU A 115 5.79 -0.27 -2.41
CA LEU A 115 5.00 -0.59 -3.60
C LEU A 115 4.90 -2.11 -3.81
N LEU A 116 6.03 -2.81 -3.71
CA LEU A 116 6.11 -4.26 -3.92
C LEU A 116 5.53 -5.06 -2.74
N TRP A 117 5.50 -4.47 -1.55
CA TRP A 117 4.83 -5.07 -0.40
C TRP A 117 3.29 -4.97 -0.49
N ILE A 118 2.75 -3.92 -1.13
CA ILE A 118 1.30 -3.68 -1.22
C ILE A 118 0.51 -4.85 -1.84
N PRO A 119 0.97 -5.55 -2.89
CA PRO A 119 0.34 -6.78 -3.36
C PRO A 119 0.09 -7.81 -2.25
N ILE A 120 1.05 -8.00 -1.33
CA ILE A 120 0.92 -8.91 -0.18
C ILE A 120 -0.25 -8.48 0.70
N HIS A 121 -0.32 -7.20 1.02
CA HIS A 121 -1.35 -6.65 1.88
C HIS A 121 -2.74 -6.66 1.20
N ILE A 122 -2.83 -6.19 -0.04
CA ILE A 122 -4.11 -5.97 -0.72
C ILE A 122 -4.67 -7.26 -1.32
N LEU A 123 -3.85 -8.12 -1.92
CA LEU A 123 -4.35 -9.32 -2.59
C LEU A 123 -4.74 -10.41 -1.58
N THR A 124 -4.05 -10.53 -0.44
CA THR A 124 -4.49 -11.42 0.64
C THR A 124 -5.83 -10.97 1.24
N PHE A 125 -6.01 -9.66 1.39
CA PHE A 125 -7.28 -9.07 1.78
C PHE A 125 -8.38 -9.31 0.74
N ALA A 126 -8.07 -9.15 -0.55
CA ALA A 126 -9.01 -9.40 -1.64
C ALA A 126 -9.43 -10.89 -1.74
N MET A 127 -8.51 -11.84 -1.49
CA MET A 127 -8.86 -13.26 -1.38
C MET A 127 -9.83 -13.52 -0.23
N ARG A 128 -9.61 -12.92 0.94
CA ARG A 128 -10.50 -13.08 2.11
C ARG A 128 -11.90 -12.55 1.85
N TYR A 129 -12.03 -11.40 1.18
CA TYR A 129 -13.31 -10.74 0.90
C TYR A 129 -13.74 -10.91 -0.56
N ALA A 130 -13.39 -12.04 -1.19
CA ALA A 130 -13.67 -12.28 -2.60
C ALA A 130 -15.17 -12.17 -2.91
N LYS A 131 -16.04 -12.70 -2.03
CA LYS A 131 -17.50 -12.63 -2.17
C LYS A 131 -18.03 -11.18 -2.18
N ASP A 132 -17.51 -10.33 -1.29
CA ASP A 132 -17.86 -8.91 -1.23
C ASP A 132 -17.48 -8.20 -2.55
N TYR A 133 -16.25 -8.41 -3.02
CA TYR A 133 -15.79 -7.80 -4.28
C TYR A 133 -16.57 -8.30 -5.50
N GLN A 134 -16.97 -9.57 -5.52
CA GLN A 134 -17.85 -10.15 -6.54
C GLN A 134 -19.24 -9.51 -6.52
N ALA A 135 -19.86 -9.34 -5.35
CA ALA A 135 -21.15 -8.67 -5.21
C ALA A 135 -21.11 -7.22 -5.71
N ALA A 136 -19.98 -6.55 -5.50
CA ALA A 136 -19.72 -5.19 -5.99
C ALA A 136 -19.25 -5.12 -7.46
N LYS A 137 -19.07 -6.26 -8.15
CA LYS A 137 -18.52 -6.36 -9.52
C LYS A 137 -17.16 -5.66 -9.70
N VAL A 138 -16.31 -5.70 -8.68
CA VAL A 138 -14.95 -5.14 -8.74
C VAL A 138 -13.99 -6.22 -9.25
N PRO A 139 -13.29 -6.00 -10.38
CA PRO A 139 -12.44 -7.02 -11.00
C PRO A 139 -11.09 -7.13 -10.27
N THR A 140 -11.06 -7.70 -9.07
CA THR A 140 -9.80 -7.88 -8.32
C THR A 140 -8.92 -8.96 -8.96
N PHE A 141 -7.59 -8.87 -8.83
CA PHE A 141 -6.66 -9.86 -9.37
C PHE A 141 -7.01 -11.31 -8.98
N PRO A 142 -7.34 -11.63 -7.72
CA PRO A 142 -7.69 -13.00 -7.35
C PRO A 142 -9.03 -13.46 -7.93
N ALA A 143 -9.97 -12.53 -8.17
CA ALA A 143 -11.25 -12.86 -8.80
C ALA A 143 -11.10 -13.17 -10.30
N VAL A 144 -10.17 -12.51 -11.00
CA VAL A 144 -9.94 -12.69 -12.44
C VAL A 144 -8.99 -13.85 -12.73
N TYR A 145 -7.89 -13.98 -11.98
CA TYR A 145 -6.81 -14.92 -12.26
C TYR A 145 -6.73 -16.11 -11.31
N GLY A 146 -7.58 -16.13 -10.27
CA GLY A 146 -7.61 -17.18 -9.26
C GLY A 146 -6.49 -17.07 -8.21
N GLU A 147 -6.64 -17.86 -7.15
CA GLU A 147 -5.71 -17.83 -6.01
C GLU A 147 -4.32 -18.34 -6.35
N GLY A 148 -4.18 -19.32 -7.25
CA GLY A 148 -2.88 -19.90 -7.62
C GLY A 148 -1.94 -18.84 -8.22
N LYS A 149 -2.40 -18.11 -9.24
CA LYS A 149 -1.64 -17.00 -9.84
C LYS A 149 -1.43 -15.86 -8.84
N THR A 150 -2.42 -15.60 -7.98
CA THR A 150 -2.28 -14.62 -6.91
C THR A 150 -1.12 -14.97 -5.98
N ARG A 151 -1.02 -16.22 -5.51
CA ARG A 151 0.08 -16.67 -4.63
C ARG A 151 1.46 -16.53 -5.28
N LEU A 152 1.56 -16.76 -6.59
CA LEU A 152 2.80 -16.51 -7.33
C LEU A 152 3.17 -15.03 -7.31
N VAL A 153 2.22 -14.14 -7.63
CA VAL A 153 2.44 -12.68 -7.55
C VAL A 153 2.84 -12.27 -6.14
N LEU A 154 2.20 -12.82 -5.10
CA LEU A 154 2.55 -12.55 -3.71
C LEU A 154 3.98 -12.95 -3.39
N SER A 155 4.40 -14.16 -3.76
CA SER A 155 5.75 -14.67 -3.51
C SER A 155 6.80 -13.81 -4.19
N VAL A 156 6.63 -13.53 -5.49
CA VAL A 156 7.56 -12.70 -6.27
C VAL A 156 7.63 -11.29 -5.68
N SER A 157 6.49 -10.67 -5.40
CA SER A 157 6.45 -9.31 -4.86
C SER A 157 7.09 -9.24 -3.47
N THR A 158 6.96 -10.30 -2.66
CA THR A 158 7.62 -10.40 -1.35
C THR A 158 9.13 -10.42 -1.45
N VAL A 159 9.68 -11.26 -2.34
CA VAL A 159 11.13 -11.33 -2.55
C VAL A 159 11.65 -9.98 -3.03
N LEU A 160 10.99 -9.38 -4.02
CA LEU A 160 11.43 -8.09 -4.58
C LEU A 160 11.32 -6.95 -3.54
N ALA A 161 10.26 -6.92 -2.72
CA ALA A 161 10.11 -5.95 -1.64
C ALA A 161 11.23 -6.08 -0.59
N GLY A 162 11.58 -7.32 -0.23
CA GLY A 162 12.67 -7.62 0.69
C GLY A 162 14.03 -7.18 0.13
N LEU A 163 14.32 -7.51 -1.12
CA LEU A 163 15.56 -7.09 -1.79
C LEU A 163 15.69 -5.57 -1.88
N ALA A 164 14.61 -4.87 -2.26
CA ALA A 164 14.59 -3.41 -2.29
C ALA A 164 14.85 -2.81 -0.90
N MET A 165 14.26 -3.38 0.15
CA MET A 165 14.48 -2.95 1.54
C MET A 165 15.93 -3.15 1.98
N VAL A 166 16.50 -4.35 1.81
CA VAL A 166 17.89 -4.64 2.19
C VAL A 166 18.85 -3.71 1.47
N PHE A 167 18.64 -3.51 0.17
CA PHE A 167 19.51 -2.66 -0.63
C PHE A 167 19.39 -1.19 -0.21
N ALA A 168 18.19 -0.71 0.11
CA ALA A 168 17.99 0.62 0.68
C ALA A 168 18.71 0.80 2.02
N VAL A 169 18.59 -0.17 2.94
CA VAL A 169 19.24 -0.15 4.26
C VAL A 169 20.76 -0.10 4.10
N TYR A 170 21.32 -0.95 3.24
CA TYR A 170 22.75 -1.01 2.97
C TYR A 170 23.27 0.31 2.38
N LEU A 171 22.60 0.86 1.37
CA LEU A 171 22.99 2.13 0.75
C LEU A 171 22.79 3.34 1.66
N ASN A 172 21.87 3.26 2.63
CA ASN A 172 21.69 4.30 3.64
C ASN A 172 22.81 4.30 4.70
N GLY A 173 23.79 3.40 4.61
CA GLY A 173 24.92 3.33 5.54
C GLY A 173 24.58 2.70 6.89
N VAL A 174 23.41 2.05 7.01
CA VAL A 174 23.00 1.34 8.22
C VAL A 174 23.87 0.09 8.39
N GLN A 175 24.53 -0.04 9.54
CA GLN A 175 25.46 -1.14 9.83
C GLN A 175 25.12 -1.84 11.16
N GLY A 176 25.83 -2.95 11.43
CA GLY A 176 25.74 -3.67 12.70
C GLY A 176 24.37 -4.25 12.98
N PHE A 177 23.86 -4.02 14.18
CA PHE A 177 22.61 -4.61 14.66
C PHE A 177 21.41 -4.32 13.74
N TYR A 178 21.26 -3.07 13.27
CA TYR A 178 20.12 -2.66 12.47
C TYR A 178 20.10 -3.30 11.07
N LEU A 179 21.27 -3.48 10.45
CA LEU A 179 21.40 -4.20 9.18
C LEU A 179 21.06 -5.68 9.37
N SER A 180 21.63 -6.33 10.39
CA SER A 180 21.35 -7.73 10.71
C SER A 180 19.88 -7.97 11.03
N ALA A 181 19.25 -7.10 11.82
CA ALA A 181 17.83 -7.17 12.14
C ALA A 181 16.95 -7.02 10.89
N SER A 182 17.32 -6.11 9.97
CA SER A 182 16.62 -5.91 8.70
C SER A 182 16.73 -7.14 7.79
N LEU A 183 17.92 -7.74 7.68
CA LEU A 183 18.15 -8.98 6.95
C LEU A 183 17.31 -10.13 7.52
N VAL A 184 17.31 -10.30 8.84
CA VAL A 184 16.51 -11.34 9.51
C VAL A 184 15.02 -11.12 9.25
N ALA A 185 14.52 -9.89 9.35
CA ALA A 185 13.13 -9.57 9.07
C ALA A 185 12.72 -9.94 7.63
N VAL A 186 13.60 -9.67 6.65
CA VAL A 186 13.38 -9.99 5.24
C VAL A 186 13.38 -11.50 5.01
N ILE A 187 14.36 -12.22 5.58
CA ILE A 187 14.45 -13.68 5.48
C ILE A 187 13.20 -14.32 6.08
N LEU A 188 12.76 -13.86 7.26
CA LEU A 188 11.54 -14.34 7.88
C LEU A 188 10.32 -14.09 6.98
N LEU A 189 10.17 -12.89 6.43
CA LEU A 189 9.05 -12.58 5.53
C LEU A 189 9.03 -13.50 4.31
N ILE A 190 10.19 -13.73 3.67
CA ILE A 190 10.31 -14.62 2.51
C ILE A 190 9.98 -16.06 2.92
N ALA A 191 10.54 -16.55 4.03
CA ALA A 191 10.26 -17.90 4.53
C ALA A 191 8.76 -18.10 4.83
N PHE A 192 8.11 -17.09 5.43
CA PHE A 192 6.68 -17.08 5.65
C PHE A 192 5.89 -17.09 4.33
N ALA A 193 6.24 -16.26 3.35
CA ALA A 193 5.56 -16.21 2.06
C ALA A 193 5.68 -17.52 1.27
N VAL A 194 6.85 -18.16 1.31
CA VAL A 194 7.07 -19.50 0.72
C VAL A 194 6.22 -20.54 1.43
N PHE A 195 6.29 -20.61 2.77
CA PHE A 195 5.52 -21.55 3.57
C PHE A 195 4.01 -21.46 3.29
N TYR A 196 3.47 -20.25 3.21
CA TYR A 196 2.04 -20.04 2.92
C TYR A 196 1.64 -20.29 1.47
N SER A 197 2.59 -20.18 0.54
CA SER A 197 2.36 -20.56 -0.85
C SER A 197 2.30 -22.07 -1.04
N VAL A 198 3.08 -22.82 -0.24
CA VAL A 198 3.11 -24.29 -0.25
C VAL A 198 1.93 -24.90 0.51
N PHE A 199 1.53 -24.31 1.64
CA PHE A 199 0.44 -24.85 2.47
C PHE A 199 -0.73 -23.86 2.62
N PRO A 200 -1.50 -23.62 1.54
CA PRO A 200 -2.53 -22.59 1.51
C PRO A 200 -3.69 -22.89 2.47
N SER A 201 -4.09 -21.89 3.25
CA SER A 201 -5.30 -21.95 4.08
C SER A 201 -5.85 -20.53 4.29
N PRO A 202 -7.19 -20.34 4.34
CA PRO A 202 -7.78 -19.03 4.60
C PRO A 202 -7.30 -18.37 5.90
N LYS A 203 -7.12 -19.16 6.97
CA LYS A 203 -6.59 -18.66 8.26
C LYS A 203 -5.16 -18.16 8.12
N ARG A 204 -4.36 -18.90 7.37
CA ARG A 204 -2.93 -18.66 7.12
C ARG A 204 -2.69 -17.44 6.23
N ASN A 205 -3.48 -17.26 5.17
CA ASN A 205 -3.44 -16.07 4.32
C ASN A 205 -3.69 -14.78 5.12
N PHE A 206 -4.59 -14.84 6.10
CA PHE A 206 -4.86 -13.71 6.97
C PHE A 206 -3.76 -13.45 8.00
N LEU A 207 -3.08 -14.49 8.46
CA LEU A 207 -1.90 -14.34 9.31
C LEU A 207 -0.75 -13.69 8.52
N LEU A 208 -0.55 -14.08 7.25
CA LEU A 208 0.41 -13.43 6.34
C LEU A 208 0.12 -11.93 6.17
N PHE A 209 -1.14 -11.54 5.99
CA PHE A 209 -1.54 -10.13 5.95
C PHE A 209 -1.08 -9.33 7.17
N LYS A 210 -1.29 -9.89 8.38
CA LYS A 210 -0.87 -9.24 9.64
C LYS A 210 0.64 -9.20 9.78
N ALA A 211 1.31 -10.33 9.53
CA ALA A 211 2.76 -10.45 9.62
C ALA A 211 3.46 -9.49 8.65
N ALA A 212 2.97 -9.39 7.40
CA ALA A 212 3.50 -8.46 6.42
C ALA A 212 3.36 -7.00 6.87
N SER A 213 2.25 -6.64 7.52
CA SER A 213 2.03 -5.28 8.05
C SER A 213 2.96 -4.96 9.21
N LEU A 214 3.17 -5.92 10.12
CA LEU A 214 4.12 -5.76 11.23
C LEU A 214 5.56 -5.70 10.74
N TYR A 215 5.93 -6.52 9.75
CA TYR A 215 7.22 -6.47 9.09
C TYR A 215 7.50 -5.07 8.54
N MET A 216 6.57 -4.52 7.75
CA MET A 216 6.79 -3.22 7.12
C MET A 216 6.96 -2.11 8.16
N LEU A 217 6.14 -2.11 9.22
CA LEU A 217 6.29 -1.18 10.33
C LEU A 217 7.67 -1.32 11.01
N ALA A 218 8.05 -2.55 11.37
CA ALA A 218 9.32 -2.82 12.04
C ALA A 218 10.52 -2.44 11.17
N SER A 219 10.52 -2.78 9.88
CA SER A 219 11.59 -2.41 8.94
C SER A 219 11.73 -0.89 8.81
N MET A 220 10.62 -0.16 8.69
CA MET A 220 10.67 1.31 8.59
C MET A 220 11.16 1.95 9.89
N LEU A 221 10.78 1.42 11.06
CA LEU A 221 11.30 1.87 12.34
C LEU A 221 12.79 1.58 12.49
N LEU A 222 13.25 0.39 12.09
CA LEU A 222 14.68 0.04 12.13
C LEU A 222 15.52 0.97 11.26
N VAL A 223 15.04 1.31 10.05
CA VAL A 223 15.72 2.28 9.18
C VAL A 223 15.70 3.67 9.79
N GLY A 224 14.57 4.11 10.34
CA GLY A 224 14.43 5.43 10.94
C GLY A 224 15.22 5.63 12.24
N LEU A 225 15.42 4.57 13.03
CA LEU A 225 16.19 4.61 14.28
C LEU A 225 17.70 4.42 14.08
N ALA A 226 18.10 3.92 12.91
CA ALA A 226 19.50 3.74 12.55
C ALA A 226 20.18 5.02 12.03
N GLY A 227 19.41 6.11 11.85
CA GLY A 227 19.86 7.42 11.40
C GLY A 227 19.74 8.47 12.50
#